data_AF-A0A847J8D0-F1
#
_entry.id   AF-A0A847J8D0-F1
#
_cell.length_a   1.000
_cell.length_b   1.000
_cell.length_c   1.000
_cell.angle_alpha   90.00
_cell.angle_beta   90.00
_cell.angle_gamma   90.00
#
_symmetry.space_group_name_H-M   'P 1'
#
loop_
_entity.id
_entity.type
_entity.pdbx_description
1 polymer ?
#
loop_
_entity_poly.entity_id
_entity_poly.type
_entity_poly.pdbx_seq_one_letter_code
_entity_poly.pdbx_strand_id
1 'polypeptide(L)' 'WPIVSATFIELPKDPKDAAASLEVMKFFDWAYKNGDATAEKLHYIPLPAAVKDRVRKAWAADVKDASGAPIWK' A
#
# COMPACT_ATOMS: atom_id res chain seq x y z
N TRP A 1 -22.77 6.25 6.70
CA TRP A 1 -22.99 5.73 8.07
C TRP A 1 -24.47 5.45 8.23
N PRO A 2 -24.91 4.27 8.70
CA PRO A 2 -24.19 3.28 9.53
C PRO A 2 -23.37 2.24 8.76
N ILE A 3 -23.50 2.16 7.43
CA ILE A 3 -22.76 1.21 6.60
C ILE A 3 -21.47 1.88 6.09
N VAL A 4 -20.31 1.29 6.41
CA VAL A 4 -18.96 1.74 6.01
C VAL A 4 -18.11 0.51 5.69
N SER A 5 -17.23 0.61 4.69
CA SER A 5 -16.29 -0.46 4.32
C SER A 5 -14.93 0.12 3.94
N ALA A 6 -13.89 -0.68 4.14
CA ALA A 6 -12.61 -0.48 3.49
C ALA A 6 -12.69 -0.92 2.01
N THR A 7 -11.70 -0.47 1.23
CA THR A 7 -11.38 -1.01 -0.09
C THR A 7 -9.94 -1.50 -0.08
N PHE A 8 -9.61 -2.44 -0.96
CA PHE A 8 -8.35 -3.17 -0.93
C PHE A 8 -7.63 -3.09 -2.27
N ILE A 9 -6.30 -3.20 -2.19
CA ILE A 9 -5.41 -3.37 -3.34
C ILE A 9 -4.77 -4.75 -3.16
N GLU A 10 -4.80 -5.55 -4.21
CA GLU A 10 -4.11 -6.84 -4.21
C GLU A 10 -2.75 -6.71 -4.89
N LEU A 11 -1.72 -7.26 -4.26
CA LEU A 11 -0.35 -7.30 -4.76
C LEU A 11 0.12 -8.75 -4.80
N PRO A 12 0.78 -9.20 -5.87
CA PRO A 12 1.48 -10.48 -5.88
C PRO A 12 2.55 -10.48 -4.79
N LYS A 13 2.66 -11.58 -4.04
CA LYS A 13 3.75 -11.78 -3.06
C LYS A 13 5.09 -12.10 -3.75
N ASP A 14 5.04 -12.71 -4.91
CA ASP A 14 6.15 -13.15 -5.75
C ASP A 14 6.02 -12.59 -7.18
N PRO A 15 6.02 -11.25 -7.35
CA PRO A 15 5.76 -10.64 -8.64
C PRO A 15 6.80 -11.06 -9.69
N LYS A 16 6.30 -11.41 -10.89
CA LYS A 16 7.14 -11.72 -12.06
C LYS A 16 7.93 -10.51 -12.53
N ASP A 17 7.37 -9.31 -12.38
CA ASP A 17 8.02 -8.04 -12.66
C ASP A 17 8.17 -7.24 -11.36
N ALA A 18 9.32 -7.42 -10.70
CA ALA A 18 9.63 -6.78 -9.44
C ALA A 18 9.72 -5.25 -9.56
N ALA A 19 10.15 -4.73 -10.71
CA ALA A 19 10.28 -3.30 -10.95
C ALA A 19 8.89 -2.63 -11.03
N ALA A 20 7.97 -3.23 -11.80
CA ALA A 20 6.60 -2.75 -11.87
C ALA A 20 5.90 -2.79 -10.51
N SER A 21 6.04 -3.89 -9.74
CA SER A 21 5.48 -3.99 -8.40
C SER A 21 6.05 -2.93 -7.45
N LEU A 22 7.36 -2.64 -7.51
CA LEU A 22 7.96 -1.60 -6.71
C LEU A 22 7.36 -0.21 -7.02
N GLU A 23 7.12 0.12 -8.29
CA GLU A 23 6.49 1.39 -8.67
C GLU A 23 5.04 1.50 -8.19
N VAL A 24 4.26 0.42 -8.22
CA VAL A 24 2.92 0.38 -7.63
C VAL A 24 2.97 0.65 -6.12
N MET A 25 3.90 0.01 -5.41
CA MET A 25 4.07 0.22 -3.96
C MET A 25 4.49 1.65 -3.64
N LYS A 26 5.38 2.25 -4.45
CA LYS A 26 5.77 3.68 -4.32
C LYS A 26 4.58 4.61 -4.55
N PHE A 27 3.73 4.33 -5.55
CA PHE A 27 2.54 5.13 -5.82
C PHE A 27 1.60 5.16 -4.60
N PHE A 28 1.30 4.00 -4.02
CA PHE A 28 0.42 3.95 -2.85
C PHE A 28 1.09 4.48 -1.57
N ASP A 29 2.40 4.31 -1.40
CA ASP A 29 3.13 4.95 -0.30
C ASP A 29 3.10 6.49 -0.41
N TRP A 30 3.27 7.03 -1.63
CA TRP A 30 3.12 8.45 -1.88
C TRP A 30 1.70 8.92 -1.57
N ALA A 31 0.67 8.15 -1.95
CA ALA A 31 -0.72 8.45 -1.62
C ALA A 31 -0.96 8.43 -0.10
N TYR A 32 -0.37 7.49 0.64
CA TYR A 32 -0.45 7.47 2.10
C TYR A 32 0.26 8.64 2.78
N LYS A 33 1.29 9.22 2.14
CA LYS A 33 2.05 10.38 2.66
C LYS A 33 1.39 11.72 2.32
N ASN A 34 0.79 11.84 1.14
CA ASN A 34 0.40 13.13 0.57
C ASN A 34 -1.09 13.22 0.19
N GLY A 35 -1.81 12.09 0.17
CA GLY A 35 -3.15 11.98 -0.41
C GLY A 35 -4.31 12.20 0.56
N ASP A 36 -4.07 12.30 1.87
CA ASP A 36 -5.13 12.35 2.88
C ASP A 36 -6.10 13.50 2.65
N ALA A 37 -5.60 14.71 2.43
CA ALA A 37 -6.44 15.88 2.14
C ALA A 37 -7.27 15.71 0.86
N THR A 38 -6.75 15.00 -0.15
CA THR A 38 -7.49 14.69 -1.38
C THR A 38 -8.58 13.67 -1.12
N ALA A 39 -8.28 12.62 -0.34
CA ALA A 39 -9.26 11.59 0.05
C ALA A 39 -10.42 12.19 0.87
N GLU A 40 -10.12 13.06 1.83
CA GLU A 40 -11.11 13.77 2.64
C GLU A 40 -12.02 14.68 1.81
N LYS A 41 -11.47 15.41 0.83
CA LYS A 41 -12.26 16.22 -0.12
C LYS A 41 -13.25 15.39 -0.93
N LEU A 42 -12.93 14.12 -1.17
CA LEU A 42 -13.80 13.14 -1.84
C LEU A 42 -14.66 12.34 -0.84
N HIS A 43 -14.68 12.74 0.44
CA HIS A 43 -15.43 12.09 1.52
C HIS A 43 -15.02 10.66 1.84
N TYR A 44 -13.79 10.24 1.48
CA TYR A 44 -13.18 9.02 2.00
C TYR A 44 -12.55 9.27 3.37
N ILE A 45 -12.42 8.20 4.16
CA ILE A 45 -11.77 8.23 5.46
C ILE A 45 -10.31 7.76 5.28
N PRO A 46 -9.30 8.63 5.46
CA PRO A 46 -7.91 8.21 5.39
C PRO A 46 -7.57 7.17 6.45
N LEU A 47 -6.69 6.24 6.11
CA LEU A 47 -6.20 5.26 7.08
C LEU A 47 -5.36 5.96 8.16
N PRO A 48 -5.52 5.59 9.44
CA PRO A 48 -4.64 6.07 10.50
C PRO A 48 -3.17 5.75 10.21
N ALA A 49 -2.25 6.61 10.66
CA ALA A 49 -0.80 6.43 10.46
C ALA A 49 -0.31 5.03 10.87
N ALA A 50 -0.78 4.53 12.02
CA ALA A 50 -0.44 3.19 12.52
C ALA A 50 -0.85 2.06 11.55
N VAL A 51 -1.94 2.22 10.79
CA VAL A 51 -2.38 1.24 9.80
C VAL A 51 -1.51 1.33 8.54
N LYS A 52 -1.20 2.55 8.07
CA LYS A 52 -0.28 2.78 6.94
C LYS A 52 1.10 2.17 7.21
N ASP A 53 1.61 2.29 8.43
CA ASP A 53 2.89 1.70 8.83
C ASP A 53 2.83 0.17 8.90
N ARG A 54 1.70 -0.40 9.31
CA ARG A 54 1.48 -1.86 9.26
C ARG A 54 1.48 -2.37 7.81
N VAL A 55 0.88 -1.63 6.88
CA VAL A 55 0.91 -1.97 5.44
C VAL A 55 2.34 -1.99 4.92
N ARG A 56 3.15 -0.96 5.20
CA ARG A 56 4.57 -0.91 4.81
C ARG A 56 5.39 -2.06 5.38
N LYS A 57 5.13 -2.44 6.64
CA LYS A 57 5.78 -3.59 7.28
C LYS A 57 5.38 -4.91 6.61
N ALA A 58 4.11 -5.09 6.29
CA ALA A 58 3.62 -6.27 5.59
C ALA A 58 4.25 -6.39 4.19
N TRP A 59 4.34 -5.27 3.46
CA TRP A 59 5.04 -5.20 2.17
C TRP A 59 6.49 -5.66 2.25
N ALA A 60 7.27 -5.15 3.21
CA ALA A 60 8.66 -5.56 3.40
C ALA A 60 8.80 -7.05 3.80
N ALA A 61 7.80 -7.63 4.48
CA ALA A 61 7.84 -9.02 4.92
C ALA A 61 7.39 -10.00 3.83
N ASP A 62 6.37 -9.64 3.06
CA ASP A 62 5.61 -10.59 2.23
C ASP A 62 5.84 -10.44 0.72
N VAL A 63 6.29 -9.26 0.24
CA VAL A 63 6.47 -9.01 -1.20
C VAL A 63 7.95 -9.12 -1.56
N LYS A 64 8.31 -10.21 -2.24
CA LYS A 64 9.69 -10.62 -2.49
C LYS A 64 9.94 -10.85 -3.97
N ASP A 65 11.15 -10.55 -4.43
CA ASP A 65 11.58 -10.88 -5.78
C ASP A 65 11.88 -12.39 -5.95
N ALA A 66 12.27 -12.79 -7.17
CA ALA A 66 12.61 -14.18 -7.48
C ALA A 66 13.79 -14.74 -6.67
N SER A 67 14.62 -13.89 -6.05
CA SER A 67 15.71 -14.29 -5.16
C SER A 67 15.25 -14.47 -3.70
N GLY A 68 13.99 -14.12 -3.39
CA GLY A 68 13.43 -14.13 -2.05
C GLY A 68 13.77 -12.87 -1.24
N ALA A 69 14.37 -11.85 -1.86
CA ALA A 69 14.68 -10.59 -1.20
C ALA A 69 13.44 -9.66 -1.21
N PRO A 70 13.19 -8.88 -0.15
CA PRO A 70 12.12 -7.89 -0.14
C PRO A 70 12.29 -6.85 -1.25
N ILE A 71 11.20 -6.59 -1.98
CA ILE A 71 11.17 -5.53 -3.00
C ILE A 71 11.07 -4.15 -2.31
N TRP A 72 10.31 -4.07 -1.22
CA TRP A 72 10.17 -2.87 -0.39
C TRP A 72 11.22 -2.85 0.73
N LYS A 73 11.99 -1.76 0.80
CA LYS A 73 13.08 -1.57 1.76
C LYS A 73 12.78 -0.42 2.72
#